data_AF-A0A2N9F132-F1
#
_entry.id   AF-A0A2N9F132-F1
#
_cell.length_a   1.000
_cell.length_b   1.000
_cell.length_c   1.000
_cell.angle_alpha   90.00
_cell.angle_beta   90.00
_cell.angle_gamma   90.00
#
_symmetry.space_group_name_H-M   'P 1'
#
loop_
_entity.id
_entity.type
_entity.pdbx_description
1 polymer ?
#
loop_
_entity_poly.entity_id
_entity_poly.type
_entity_poly.pdbx_seq_one_letter_code
_entity_poly.pdbx_strand_id
1 'polypeptide(L)'
;MLVFSEEKYLFSHFMKIVCSSDPDIIMGWDIQGGSLGFLAERASHLGIGLLNNISRTPSEIKIAAGDLDIPEKGNFDNLIPEQSNTDPVILEDAIIEDEWGRTHASGVHVGGRIVLNIWRLMRGEVKLNMYTIEAVAEAVLRRKIPSFRHKINRTSELARVFGIDFFSVVSRDPVVVLDFQSLYPSMIIAYNLCFSTCLGKVAPSKANTLGLALKLISNVTYGYTAAGFSGRMPCAELADSIVQCGRSTLEKAISFVNAHDKWKAKVIYGDTDSLFVLLKGRTVKESFRIGNEIASAITAMNPKASHIENGESIETVRRDTCGAVAKTLETSLRHFFEHQDISKVKAYLQRQWTRILSARVSLQDFVFAKEVRLGTYCTRGALHLSHLAAIVATKAMRADPKAEPCYAERIPYVVIHGEPGARLIDMVRVFGLVGADLIQWHQPIYAINVCKREAAAATAVIGRTSKLEREMQHLAAICRHCGGSDWVVESGVKCTSLACSVFYERRKV
;
A
#
# COMPACT_ATOMS: atom_id res chain seq x y z
N MET A 1 17.57 32.90 -8.52
CA MET A 1 18.18 31.59 -8.21
C MET A 1 19.29 31.87 -7.22
N LEU A 2 19.19 31.35 -5.99
CA LEU A 2 20.23 31.55 -4.98
C LEU A 2 21.28 30.44 -5.15
N VAL A 3 22.55 30.80 -5.12
CA VAL A 3 23.68 29.88 -5.28
C VAL A 3 24.62 30.10 -4.11
N PHE A 4 25.04 29.01 -3.48
CA PHE A 4 25.95 29.02 -2.33
C PHE A 4 27.20 28.21 -2.68
N SER A 5 28.36 28.68 -2.23
CA SER A 5 29.64 27.99 -2.41
C SER A 5 29.81 26.79 -1.47
N GLU A 6 29.19 26.84 -0.29
CA GLU A 6 29.29 25.80 0.73
C GLU A 6 27.91 25.39 1.27
N GLU A 7 27.77 24.13 1.65
CA GLU A 7 26.54 23.56 2.22
C GLU A 7 26.13 24.26 3.53
N LYS A 8 27.08 24.75 4.34
CA LYS A 8 26.78 25.44 5.60
C LYS A 8 25.91 26.69 5.37
N TYR A 9 26.24 27.49 4.35
CA TYR A 9 25.45 28.68 4.01
C TYR A 9 24.06 28.32 3.49
N LEU A 10 23.92 27.19 2.79
CA LEU A 10 22.63 26.67 2.37
C LEU A 10 21.75 26.33 3.59
N PHE A 11 22.30 25.65 4.60
CA PHE A 11 21.58 25.36 5.84
C PHE A 11 21.21 26.63 6.59
N SER A 12 22.12 27.58 6.75
CA SER A 12 21.83 28.87 7.40
C SER A 12 20.71 29.62 6.70
N HIS A 13 20.71 29.63 5.36
CA HIS A 13 19.68 30.29 4.59
C HIS A 13 18.34 29.53 4.65
N PHE A 14 18.36 28.20 4.57
CA PHE A 14 17.18 27.36 4.73
C PHE A 14 16.50 27.60 6.09
N MET A 15 17.27 27.60 7.19
CA MET A 15 16.74 27.89 8.53
C MET A 15 16.10 29.28 8.59
N LYS A 16 16.74 30.30 8.01
CA LYS A 16 16.18 31.66 7.92
C LYS A 16 14.84 31.68 7.19
N ILE A 17 14.70 30.98 6.07
CA ILE A 17 13.44 30.89 5.31
C ILE A 17 12.35 30.24 6.16
N VAL A 18 12.65 29.13 6.81
CA VAL A 18 11.67 28.41 7.64
C VAL A 18 11.21 29.28 8.80
N CYS A 19 12.15 29.92 9.51
CA CYS A 19 11.81 30.78 10.64
C CYS A 19 11.10 32.07 10.22
N SER A 20 11.46 32.67 9.07
CA SER A 20 10.80 33.90 8.60
C SER A 20 9.41 33.65 8.02
N SER A 21 9.19 32.48 7.42
CA SER A 21 7.88 32.08 6.88
C SER A 21 6.96 31.50 7.96
N ASP A 22 7.53 31.06 9.08
CA ASP A 22 6.90 30.42 10.23
C ASP A 22 5.76 29.43 9.89
N PRO A 23 6.01 28.35 9.13
CA PRO A 23 4.96 27.42 8.74
C PRO A 23 4.47 26.58 9.92
N ASP A 24 3.14 26.44 10.05
CA ASP A 24 2.53 25.53 11.04
C ASP A 24 2.79 24.05 10.70
N ILE A 25 2.84 23.73 9.40
CA ILE A 25 2.97 22.36 8.89
C ILE A 25 4.21 22.26 7.99
N ILE A 26 5.07 21.28 8.28
CA ILE A 26 6.17 20.86 7.41
C ILE A 26 5.82 19.47 6.87
N MET A 27 5.83 19.31 5.55
CA MET A 27 5.48 18.04 4.92
C MET A 27 6.45 17.69 3.80
N GLY A 28 6.62 16.39 3.56
CA GLY A 28 7.49 15.87 2.51
C GLY A 28 7.09 14.44 2.14
N TRP A 29 7.47 14.00 0.94
CA TRP A 29 7.09 12.68 0.44
C TRP A 29 7.57 11.59 1.40
N ASP A 30 8.89 11.51 1.60
CA ASP A 30 9.55 10.77 2.66
C ASP A 30 10.37 11.72 3.54
N ILE A 31 9.79 12.09 4.68
CA ILE A 31 10.42 12.98 5.65
C ILE A 31 11.60 12.33 6.36
N GLN A 32 11.60 11.01 6.53
CA GLN A 32 12.57 10.29 7.36
C GLN A 32 13.91 10.14 6.64
N GLY A 33 13.96 9.42 5.52
CA GLY A 33 15.20 9.11 4.82
C GLY A 33 15.50 10.03 3.63
N GLY A 34 14.47 10.61 3.02
CA GLY A 34 14.61 11.36 1.75
C GLY A 34 14.57 12.88 1.83
N SER A 35 14.21 13.47 2.98
CA SER A 35 13.95 14.92 3.08
C SER A 35 14.47 15.51 4.40
N LEU A 36 13.61 15.96 5.31
CA LEU A 36 14.03 16.71 6.51
C LEU A 36 14.95 15.89 7.42
N GLY A 37 14.72 14.58 7.57
CA GLY A 37 15.59 13.70 8.35
C GLY A 37 16.98 13.56 7.73
N PHE A 38 17.09 13.42 6.41
CA PHE A 38 18.37 13.45 5.71
C PHE A 38 19.11 14.79 5.90
N LEU A 39 18.38 15.90 5.79
CA LEU A 39 18.95 17.23 6.04
C LEU A 39 19.42 17.39 7.48
N ALA A 40 18.68 16.86 8.45
CA ALA A 40 19.05 16.90 9.86
C ALA A 40 20.31 16.07 10.13
N GLU A 41 20.39 14.85 9.62
CA GLU A 41 21.58 14.00 9.74
C GLU A 41 22.79 14.67 9.08
N ARG A 42 22.64 15.23 7.87
CA ARG A 42 23.71 15.95 7.19
C ARG A 42 24.14 17.21 7.92
N ALA A 43 23.20 17.97 8.49
CA ALA A 43 23.49 19.16 9.28
C ALA A 43 24.24 18.81 10.57
N SER A 44 23.87 17.71 11.24
CA SER A 44 24.54 17.21 12.43
C SER A 44 26.02 16.89 12.17
N HIS A 45 26.34 16.25 11.03
CA HIS A 45 27.72 16.04 10.60
C HIS A 45 28.52 17.33 10.36
N LEU A 46 27.84 18.46 10.13
CA LEU A 46 28.45 19.79 9.99
C LEU A 46 28.46 20.57 11.31
N GLY A 47 28.00 19.97 12.42
CA GLY A 47 27.87 20.61 13.73
C GLY A 47 26.65 21.53 13.86
N ILE A 48 25.63 21.36 13.02
CA ILE A 48 24.44 22.22 12.97
C ILE A 48 23.23 21.43 13.49
N GLY A 49 22.68 21.83 14.65
CA GLY A 49 21.43 21.28 15.20
C GLY A 49 20.20 21.77 14.45
N LEU A 50 19.99 21.29 13.21
CA LEU A 50 18.97 21.79 12.29
C LEU A 50 17.56 21.79 12.90
N LEU A 51 17.12 20.65 13.47
CA LEU A 51 15.76 20.48 13.98
C LEU A 51 15.48 21.38 15.18
N ASN A 52 16.47 21.58 16.04
CA ASN A 52 16.37 22.50 17.17
C ASN A 52 16.30 23.96 16.69
N ASN A 53 17.12 24.33 15.71
CA ASN A 53 17.20 25.71 15.20
C ASN A 53 15.96 26.15 14.42
N ILE A 54 15.23 25.22 13.79
CA ILE A 54 13.96 25.51 13.11
C ILE A 54 12.72 25.37 14.00
N SER A 55 12.90 24.91 15.26
CA SER A 55 11.86 24.81 16.27
C SER A 55 11.31 26.18 16.65
N ARG A 56 10.02 26.26 16.99
CA ARG A 56 9.44 27.47 17.62
C ARG A 56 9.86 27.62 19.09
N THR A 57 10.28 26.52 19.70
CA THR A 57 10.83 26.45 21.07
C THR A 57 12.19 25.78 21.00
N PRO A 58 13.24 26.48 20.53
CA PRO A 58 14.59 25.93 20.52
C PRO A 58 15.03 25.67 21.96
N SER A 59 15.48 24.46 22.25
CA SER A 59 16.06 24.12 23.55
C SER A 59 17.43 24.77 23.67
N GLU A 60 17.69 25.45 24.78
CA GLU A 60 19.04 25.87 25.16
C GLU A 60 19.85 24.62 25.52
N ILE A 61 20.70 24.17 24.60
CA ILE A 61 21.69 23.15 24.92
C ILE A 61 22.69 23.82 25.88
N LYS A 62 22.54 23.56 27.18
CA LYS A 62 23.58 23.90 28.16
C LYS A 62 24.82 23.10 27.80
N ILE A 63 25.79 23.75 27.17
CA ILE A 63 27.17 23.29 27.20
C ILE A 63 27.49 23.16 28.69
N ALA A 64 27.84 21.96 29.16
CA ALA A 64 28.34 21.78 30.50
C ALA A 64 29.65 22.58 30.61
N ALA A 65 29.54 23.83 31.06
CA ALA A 65 30.68 24.65 31.41
C ALA A 65 31.31 24.02 32.64
N GLY A 66 32.38 23.25 32.43
CA GLY A 66 33.37 23.04 33.47
C GLY A 66 34.00 24.40 33.79
N ASP A 67 33.78 24.85 35.02
CA ASP A 67 34.45 25.90 35.78
C ASP A 67 35.49 26.74 35.01
N LEU A 68 35.06 27.86 34.41
CA LEU A 68 35.91 29.04 34.26
C LEU A 68 35.03 30.30 34.37
N ASP A 69 35.22 31.03 35.47
CA ASP A 69 34.67 32.36 35.75
C ASP A 69 35.03 33.36 34.65
N ILE A 70 34.04 34.02 34.03
CA ILE A 70 34.25 35.29 33.31
C ILE A 70 33.02 36.23 33.48
N PRO A 71 33.21 37.56 33.69
CA PRO A 71 32.15 38.51 34.02
C PRO A 71 31.31 38.98 32.83
N GLU A 72 30.18 39.60 33.16
CA GLU A 72 29.12 40.08 32.26
C GLU A 72 29.54 41.04 31.12
N LYS A 73 28.78 40.90 30.01
CA LYS A 73 28.37 41.90 29.01
C LYS A 73 29.44 42.55 28.12
N GLY A 74 29.37 42.19 26.83
CA GLY A 74 29.92 42.97 25.71
C GLY A 74 29.50 42.39 24.35
N ASN A 75 29.08 43.27 23.44
CA ASN A 75 28.61 43.02 22.07
C ASN A 75 29.42 41.99 21.27
N PHE A 76 28.73 41.11 20.53
CA PHE A 76 29.34 40.27 19.50
C PHE A 76 28.95 40.75 18.10
N ASP A 77 29.70 41.75 17.62
CA ASP A 77 29.97 41.92 16.19
C ASP A 77 31.38 41.36 15.92
N ASN A 78 31.48 40.49 14.91
CA ASN A 78 32.71 39.95 14.31
C ASN A 78 33.61 39.09 15.21
N LEU A 79 33.75 37.81 14.88
CA LEU A 79 35.02 37.07 14.76
C LEU A 79 34.76 35.61 14.36
N ILE A 80 35.32 35.22 13.21
CA ILE A 80 35.55 33.83 12.82
C ILE A 80 36.79 33.37 13.61
N PRO A 81 36.78 32.22 14.32
CA PRO A 81 38.02 31.59 14.74
C PRO A 81 38.44 30.53 13.73
N GLU A 82 39.72 30.60 13.37
CA GLU A 82 40.46 29.62 12.59
C GLU A 82 40.47 28.23 13.23
N GLN A 83 40.77 27.25 12.39
CA GLN A 83 40.77 25.82 12.64
C GLN A 83 41.62 25.40 13.84
N SER A 84 41.02 24.65 14.77
CA SER A 84 41.74 23.72 15.64
C SER A 84 41.12 22.34 15.50
N ASN A 85 41.94 21.36 15.12
CA ASN A 85 41.61 19.94 15.08
C ASN A 85 41.21 19.46 16.48
N THR A 86 39.92 19.28 16.70
CA THR A 86 39.37 18.48 17.80
C THR A 86 38.38 17.50 17.20
N ASP A 87 38.44 16.24 17.67
CA ASP A 87 37.58 15.15 17.23
C ASP A 87 36.11 15.58 17.17
N PRO A 88 35.31 15.10 16.20
CA PRO A 88 33.92 15.48 16.08
C PRO A 88 33.17 14.96 17.32
N VAL A 89 32.95 15.85 18.28
CA VAL A 89 31.98 15.65 19.35
C VAL A 89 30.65 15.48 18.65
N ILE A 90 30.17 14.24 18.60
CA ILE A 90 28.83 13.91 18.12
C ILE A 90 27.88 14.71 19.00
N LEU A 91 27.31 15.78 18.43
CA LEU A 91 26.19 16.47 19.03
C LEU A 91 25.05 15.45 19.01
N GLU A 92 24.86 14.73 20.12
CA GLU A 92 23.67 13.91 20.34
C GLU A 92 22.47 14.86 20.33
N ASP A 93 21.97 15.15 19.13
CA ASP A 93 20.64 15.69 18.97
C ASP A 93 19.72 14.76 19.74
N ALA A 94 18.82 15.34 20.54
CA ALA A 94 17.71 14.66 21.16
C ALA A 94 16.76 14.13 20.06
N ILE A 95 17.22 13.16 19.27
CA ILE A 95 16.37 12.24 18.54
C ILE A 95 15.74 11.41 19.64
N ILE A 96 14.63 11.91 20.19
CA ILE A 96 13.74 11.11 21.03
C ILE A 96 13.62 9.77 20.31
N GLU A 97 14.00 8.67 20.98
CA GLU A 97 13.86 7.33 20.43
C GLU A 97 12.37 6.95 20.41
N ASP A 98 11.61 7.66 19.59
CA ASP A 98 10.21 7.38 19.33
C ASP A 98 10.14 6.32 18.23
N GLU A 99 10.35 5.06 18.62
CA GLU A 99 10.21 3.91 17.75
C GLU A 99 8.80 3.87 17.12
N TRP A 100 7.77 4.27 17.86
CA TRP A 100 6.41 4.35 17.35
C TRP A 100 6.28 5.43 16.26
N GLY A 101 6.80 6.64 16.50
CA GLY A 101 6.83 7.72 15.53
C GLY A 101 7.61 7.35 14.27
N ARG A 102 8.75 6.64 14.40
CA ARG A 102 9.51 6.13 13.26
C ARG A 102 8.70 5.12 12.44
N THR A 103 7.98 4.22 13.08
CA THR A 103 7.27 3.11 12.43
C THR A 103 5.87 3.49 11.92
N HIS A 104 5.19 4.46 12.52
CA HIS A 104 3.78 4.80 12.26
C HIS A 104 3.54 6.27 11.84
N ALA A 105 4.45 7.21 12.11
CA ALA A 105 4.28 8.64 11.85
C ALA A 105 5.48 9.25 11.10
N SER A 106 5.83 10.51 11.38
CA SER A 106 6.95 11.20 10.73
C SER A 106 8.32 10.74 11.21
N GLY A 107 8.45 10.23 12.45
CA GLY A 107 9.73 9.89 13.09
C GLY A 107 10.70 11.06 13.28
N VAL A 108 10.31 12.27 12.85
CA VAL A 108 11.06 13.52 12.94
C VAL A 108 10.16 14.53 13.64
N HIS A 109 10.69 15.17 14.68
CA HIS A 109 9.98 16.13 15.50
C HIS A 109 10.63 17.52 15.39
N VAL A 110 9.80 18.55 15.27
CA VAL A 110 10.21 19.96 15.32
C VAL A 110 9.28 20.67 16.30
N GLY A 111 9.83 21.19 17.40
CA GLY A 111 9.03 21.80 18.46
C GLY A 111 8.14 22.93 17.94
N GLY A 112 6.86 22.86 18.29
CA GLY A 112 5.84 23.82 17.87
C GLY A 112 5.39 23.75 16.40
N ARG A 113 5.83 22.73 15.63
CA ARG A 113 5.40 22.50 14.24
C ARG A 113 4.85 21.10 14.03
N ILE A 114 3.89 20.94 13.12
CA ILE A 114 3.35 19.64 12.73
C ILE A 114 4.19 19.09 11.57
N VAL A 115 4.73 17.89 11.72
CA VAL A 115 5.54 17.23 10.68
C VAL A 115 4.75 16.09 10.05
N LEU A 116 4.48 16.15 8.75
CA LEU A 116 3.68 15.15 8.02
C LEU A 116 4.53 14.38 7.01
N ASN A 117 4.52 13.05 7.14
CA ASN A 117 5.10 12.14 6.15
C ASN A 117 4.03 11.69 5.16
N ILE A 118 4.09 12.21 3.93
CA ILE A 118 3.00 12.11 2.96
C ILE A 118 2.81 10.68 2.47
N TRP A 119 3.87 9.91 2.22
CA TRP A 119 3.70 8.53 1.70
C TRP A 119 2.96 7.64 2.71
N ARG A 120 3.14 7.89 4.01
CA ARG A 120 2.42 7.18 5.10
C ARG A 120 0.95 7.57 5.16
N LEU A 121 0.64 8.86 5.02
CA LEU A 121 -0.75 9.33 4.91
C LEU A 121 -1.45 8.69 3.70
N MET A 122 -0.80 8.70 2.54
CA MET A 122 -1.34 8.09 1.31
C MET A 122 -1.56 6.58 1.45
N ARG A 123 -0.74 5.88 2.25
CA ARG A 123 -0.95 4.47 2.56
C ARG A 123 -2.18 4.20 3.43
N GLY A 124 -2.51 5.11 4.34
CA GLY A 124 -3.75 5.04 5.13
C GLY A 124 -5.00 5.29 4.30
N GLU A 125 -4.93 6.24 3.36
CA GLU A 125 -6.09 6.70 2.58
C GLU A 125 -6.36 5.88 1.31
N VAL A 126 -5.32 5.48 0.58
CA VAL A 126 -5.47 4.85 -0.75
C VAL A 126 -4.85 3.46 -0.76
N LYS A 127 -5.61 2.44 -1.18
CA LYS A 127 -5.14 1.05 -1.28
C LYS A 127 -4.40 0.80 -2.61
N LEU A 128 -3.10 1.08 -2.66
CA LEU A 128 -2.24 0.84 -3.83
C LEU A 128 -1.27 -0.34 -3.62
N ASN A 129 -0.68 -0.82 -4.72
CA ASN A 129 0.37 -1.83 -4.72
C ASN A 129 1.77 -1.23 -4.50
N MET A 130 2.00 -0.01 -4.98
CA MET A 130 3.24 0.75 -4.81
C MET A 130 2.90 2.16 -4.35
N TYR A 131 3.68 2.69 -3.41
CA TYR A 131 3.51 4.03 -2.82
C TYR A 131 4.67 4.97 -3.17
N THR A 132 5.28 4.77 -4.34
CA THR A 132 6.21 5.76 -4.88
C THR A 132 5.44 6.99 -5.34
N ILE A 133 6.09 8.16 -5.39
CA ILE A 133 5.44 9.41 -5.78
C ILE A 133 4.81 9.31 -7.18
N GLU A 134 5.44 8.58 -8.10
CA GLU A 134 4.94 8.38 -9.46
C GLU A 134 3.67 7.53 -9.49
N ALA A 135 3.61 6.47 -8.67
CA ALA A 135 2.46 5.58 -8.59
C ALA A 135 1.25 6.29 -7.97
N VAL A 136 1.47 7.06 -6.89
CA VAL A 136 0.40 7.81 -6.24
C VAL A 136 -0.07 8.97 -7.10
N ALA A 137 0.82 9.71 -7.75
CA ALA A 137 0.44 10.79 -8.66
C ALA A 137 -0.39 10.28 -9.84
N GLU A 138 -0.07 9.11 -10.39
CA GLU A 138 -0.90 8.49 -11.42
C GLU A 138 -2.28 8.08 -10.90
N ALA A 139 -2.35 7.48 -9.70
CA ALA A 139 -3.59 6.99 -9.13
C ALA A 139 -4.53 8.14 -8.70
N VAL A 140 -3.99 9.15 -8.04
CA VAL A 140 -4.74 10.24 -7.41
C VAL A 140 -4.88 11.43 -8.35
N LEU A 141 -3.79 11.89 -8.96
CA LEU A 141 -3.77 13.09 -9.80
C LEU A 141 -3.97 12.78 -11.30
N ARG A 142 -4.05 11.49 -11.67
CA ARG A 142 -4.10 11.04 -13.07
C ARG A 142 -2.94 11.59 -13.92
N ARG A 143 -1.80 11.86 -13.28
CA ARG A 143 -0.62 12.48 -13.91
C ARG A 143 0.59 11.55 -13.84
N LYS A 144 1.22 11.32 -15.00
CA LYS A 144 2.51 10.62 -15.08
C LYS A 144 3.65 11.57 -14.72
N ILE A 145 4.47 11.17 -13.75
CA ILE A 145 5.68 11.89 -13.35
C ILE A 145 6.90 11.04 -13.74
N PRO A 146 7.90 11.59 -14.45
CA PRO A 146 9.12 10.86 -14.79
C PRO A 146 10.00 10.68 -13.56
N SER A 147 10.80 9.62 -13.56
CA SER A 147 11.71 9.26 -12.47
C SER A 147 13.12 9.06 -13.03
N PHE A 148 14.15 9.61 -12.39
CA PHE A 148 15.53 9.54 -12.86
C PHE A 148 16.43 8.91 -11.79
N ARG A 149 17.06 7.76 -12.09
CA ARG A 149 17.96 7.05 -11.17
C ARG A 149 19.35 7.70 -11.07
N HIS A 150 20.01 7.52 -9.93
CA HIS A 150 21.45 7.69 -9.72
C HIS A 150 22.12 6.28 -9.75
N LYS A 151 23.24 6.09 -10.48
CA LYS A 151 23.81 4.76 -10.87
C LYS A 151 24.47 3.99 -9.70
N ILE A 152 24.00 2.80 -9.29
CA ILE A 152 24.77 1.67 -8.66
C ILE A 152 24.06 0.30 -8.96
N ASN A 153 24.81 -0.76 -9.36
CA ASN A 153 24.33 -2.10 -9.85
C ASN A 153 24.65 -3.28 -8.89
N ARG A 154 23.91 -4.43 -8.95
CA ARG A 154 24.13 -5.70 -8.17
C ARG A 154 23.48 -7.00 -8.69
N THR A 155 23.94 -8.15 -8.16
CA THR A 155 23.45 -9.54 -8.37
C THR A 155 23.40 -10.39 -7.06
N SER A 156 22.60 -11.50 -7.02
CA SER A 156 22.19 -12.26 -5.79
C SER A 156 21.67 -13.70 -6.08
N GLU A 157 21.70 -14.72 -5.18
CA GLU A 157 20.84 -15.98 -5.13
C GLU A 157 20.63 -16.56 -3.67
N LEU A 158 19.92 -17.70 -3.43
CA LEU A 158 18.78 -17.87 -2.43
C LEU A 158 18.45 -19.30 -1.86
N ALA A 159 17.40 -19.44 -0.98
CA ALA A 159 16.84 -20.70 -0.39
C ALA A 159 15.32 -20.79 0.16
N ARG A 160 14.29 -21.58 -0.34
CA ARG A 160 12.77 -21.58 0.01
C ARG A 160 12.16 -22.79 0.80
N VAL A 161 10.83 -22.72 1.16
CA VAL A 161 9.76 -23.76 1.42
C VAL A 161 8.27 -23.30 1.08
N PHE A 162 7.24 -24.21 0.96
CA PHE A 162 5.79 -24.22 1.49
C PHE A 162 4.49 -24.33 0.60
N GLY A 163 3.35 -24.85 1.17
CA GLY A 163 1.89 -24.46 0.98
C GLY A 163 0.73 -25.55 1.09
N ILE A 164 -0.56 -25.20 1.48
CA ILE A 164 -1.95 -25.87 1.31
C ILE A 164 -3.21 -24.87 1.47
N ASP A 165 -4.47 -25.26 1.06
CA ASP A 165 -5.75 -24.61 0.52
C ASP A 165 -7.17 -24.61 1.28
N PHE A 166 -8.29 -24.10 0.62
CA PHE A 166 -9.77 -23.94 0.99
C PHE A 166 -10.84 -24.12 -0.21
N PHE A 167 -12.20 -24.10 0.00
CA PHE A 167 -13.33 -24.48 -0.97
C PHE A 167 -14.45 -23.41 -1.38
N SER A 168 -15.27 -23.59 -2.46
CA SER A 168 -16.17 -22.58 -3.17
C SER A 168 -17.59 -23.03 -3.73
N VAL A 169 -18.56 -22.10 -4.00
CA VAL A 169 -19.94 -22.32 -4.63
C VAL A 169 -20.40 -21.15 -5.57
N VAL A 170 -21.21 -21.39 -6.65
CA VAL A 170 -21.73 -20.41 -7.66
C VAL A 170 -23.28 -20.46 -7.83
N SER A 171 -23.98 -19.31 -7.97
CA SER A 171 -25.47 -19.20 -8.14
C SER A 171 -25.91 -18.44 -9.41
N ARG A 172 -27.07 -18.77 -10.00
CA ARG A 172 -27.66 -18.13 -11.21
C ARG A 172 -28.89 -17.23 -10.96
N ASP A 173 -29.60 -17.45 -9.86
CA ASP A 173 -30.75 -16.62 -9.45
C ASP A 173 -30.28 -15.35 -8.71
N PRO A 174 -31.08 -14.26 -8.68
CA PRO A 174 -30.70 -13.04 -7.99
C PRO A 174 -30.50 -13.30 -6.48
N VAL A 175 -29.40 -12.75 -5.97
CA VAL A 175 -29.06 -12.74 -4.54
C VAL A 175 -29.13 -11.30 -4.07
N VAL A 176 -30.05 -11.02 -3.15
CA VAL A 176 -30.15 -9.72 -2.48
C VAL A 176 -29.16 -9.72 -1.33
N VAL A 177 -28.31 -8.70 -1.26
CA VAL A 177 -27.38 -8.49 -0.15
C VAL A 177 -27.99 -7.43 0.76
N LEU A 178 -28.24 -7.79 2.01
CA LEU A 178 -28.75 -6.89 3.05
C LEU A 178 -27.67 -6.72 4.11
N ASP A 179 -27.37 -5.50 4.52
CA ASP A 179 -26.31 -5.20 5.49
C ASP A 179 -26.82 -4.28 6.60
N PHE A 180 -26.47 -4.59 7.85
CA PHE A 180 -26.81 -3.73 8.99
C PHE A 180 -25.89 -2.51 9.03
N GLN A 181 -26.48 -1.32 9.04
CA GLN A 181 -25.72 -0.10 9.18
C GLN A 181 -25.13 0.02 10.59
N SER A 182 -23.83 -0.23 10.72
CA SER A 182 -23.10 -0.12 12.00
C SER A 182 -23.69 -1.01 13.10
N LEU A 183 -23.75 -2.33 12.84
CA LEU A 183 -24.35 -3.32 13.74
C LEU A 183 -23.92 -3.15 15.21
N TYR A 184 -22.62 -3.18 15.52
CA TYR A 184 -22.15 -3.12 16.90
C TYR A 184 -22.43 -1.76 17.59
N PRO A 185 -22.16 -0.60 16.97
CA PRO A 185 -22.59 0.69 17.51
C PRO A 185 -24.11 0.77 17.77
N SER A 186 -24.94 0.23 16.88
CA SER A 186 -26.38 0.18 17.06
C SER A 186 -26.80 -0.69 18.24
N MET A 187 -26.13 -1.83 18.48
CA MET A 187 -26.39 -2.67 19.66
C MET A 187 -26.01 -1.93 20.95
N ILE A 188 -24.86 -1.25 20.97
CA ILE A 188 -24.39 -0.44 22.10
C ILE A 188 -25.46 0.59 22.50
N ILE A 189 -25.96 1.32 21.51
CA ILE A 189 -27.00 2.33 21.70
C ILE A 189 -28.33 1.71 22.12
N ALA A 190 -28.80 0.70 21.39
CA ALA A 190 -30.14 0.13 21.60
C ALA A 190 -30.30 -0.53 22.96
N TYR A 191 -29.23 -1.18 23.43
CA TYR A 191 -29.23 -1.94 24.68
C TYR A 191 -28.52 -1.20 25.82
N ASN A 192 -28.15 0.07 25.61
CA ASN A 192 -27.46 0.92 26.60
C ASN A 192 -26.23 0.22 27.20
N LEU A 193 -25.38 -0.37 26.34
CA LEU A 193 -24.20 -1.14 26.73
C LEU A 193 -23.01 -0.19 26.93
N CYS A 194 -22.58 0.03 28.17
CA CYS A 194 -21.50 0.94 28.51
C CYS A 194 -20.81 0.47 29.79
N PHE A 195 -19.54 0.85 30.00
CA PHE A 195 -18.83 0.60 31.25
C PHE A 195 -19.61 1.08 32.49
N SER A 196 -20.28 2.23 32.39
CA SER A 196 -21.09 2.81 33.48
C SER A 196 -22.44 2.14 33.67
N THR A 197 -22.86 1.28 32.74
CA THR A 197 -24.15 0.59 32.75
C THR A 197 -23.99 -0.94 32.84
N CYS A 198 -22.76 -1.44 33.00
CA CYS A 198 -22.43 -2.81 33.39
C CYS A 198 -22.88 -3.10 34.84
N LEU A 199 -24.18 -3.00 35.06
CA LEU A 199 -24.90 -3.41 36.24
C LEU A 199 -25.52 -4.75 35.85
N GLY A 200 -25.18 -5.85 36.52
CA GLY A 200 -25.95 -7.09 36.31
C GLY A 200 -27.47 -6.80 36.35
N LYS A 201 -28.25 -7.34 35.39
CA LYS A 201 -29.73 -7.22 35.14
C LYS A 201 -30.46 -5.97 35.70
N VAL A 202 -31.28 -5.15 35.01
CA VAL A 202 -31.70 -4.77 33.64
C VAL A 202 -32.42 -3.41 33.82
N ALA A 203 -32.26 -2.43 32.91
CA ALA A 203 -33.34 -1.59 32.33
C ALA A 203 -32.79 -0.59 31.26
N PRO A 204 -33.49 -0.35 30.13
CA PRO A 204 -32.90 0.28 28.93
C PRO A 204 -33.21 1.79 28.77
N SER A 205 -32.38 2.49 27.97
CA SER A 205 -32.54 3.90 27.55
C SER A 205 -32.17 4.09 26.06
N LYS A 206 -32.70 5.14 25.41
CA LYS A 206 -32.70 5.40 23.95
C LYS A 206 -31.49 6.23 23.47
N ALA A 207 -31.03 6.03 22.22
CA ALA A 207 -30.10 6.96 21.56
C ALA A 207 -30.35 7.20 20.05
N ASN A 208 -29.57 8.14 19.49
CA ASN A 208 -29.60 8.74 18.14
C ASN A 208 -28.28 8.49 17.36
N THR A 209 -28.30 8.70 16.03
CA THR A 209 -27.31 8.21 15.03
C THR A 209 -26.51 9.33 14.34
N LEU A 210 -25.25 9.08 13.93
CA LEU A 210 -24.52 9.86 12.89
C LEU A 210 -23.35 9.06 12.22
N GLY A 211 -22.95 9.44 10.99
CA GLY A 211 -22.36 8.54 9.96
C GLY A 211 -20.83 8.48 9.66
N LEU A 212 -20.50 7.46 8.83
CA LEU A 212 -19.26 6.97 8.18
C LEU A 212 -17.83 7.22 8.76
N ALA A 213 -17.31 8.44 8.95
CA ALA A 213 -16.04 8.62 9.69
C ALA A 213 -16.20 8.18 11.15
N LEU A 214 -17.41 8.38 11.65
CA LEU A 214 -17.88 7.80 12.89
C LEU A 214 -17.96 6.28 12.83
N LYS A 215 -18.14 5.60 11.69
CA LYS A 215 -18.15 4.13 11.65
C LYS A 215 -16.83 3.56 12.15
N LEU A 216 -15.69 4.11 11.71
CA LEU A 216 -14.39 3.67 12.22
C LEU A 216 -14.23 4.02 13.71
N ILE A 217 -14.55 5.25 14.12
CA ILE A 217 -14.45 5.69 15.52
C ILE A 217 -15.36 4.84 16.43
N SER A 218 -16.57 4.55 16.00
CA SER A 218 -17.54 3.70 16.70
C SER A 218 -17.10 2.24 16.72
N ASN A 219 -16.53 1.72 15.64
CA ASN A 219 -15.97 0.35 15.62
C ASN A 219 -14.72 0.24 16.51
N VAL A 220 -13.86 1.27 16.53
CA VAL A 220 -12.71 1.37 17.44
C VAL A 220 -13.19 1.47 18.89
N THR A 221 -14.30 2.18 19.14
CA THR A 221 -14.91 2.29 20.48
C THR A 221 -15.34 0.92 21.00
N TYR A 222 -15.98 0.09 20.16
CA TYR A 222 -16.23 -1.32 20.49
C TYR A 222 -14.92 -2.11 20.67
N GLY A 223 -13.99 -2.03 19.72
CA GLY A 223 -12.73 -2.78 19.77
C GLY A 223 -11.87 -2.45 21.00
N TYR A 224 -11.98 -1.24 21.53
CA TYR A 224 -11.34 -0.81 22.78
C TYR A 224 -11.86 -1.59 24.00
N THR A 225 -13.15 -1.94 24.04
CA THR A 225 -13.73 -2.76 25.12
C THR A 225 -13.10 -4.15 25.17
N ALA A 226 -12.72 -4.71 24.01
CA ALA A 226 -12.09 -6.02 23.88
C ALA A 226 -10.55 -6.00 23.96
N ALA A 227 -9.93 -4.83 24.17
CA ALA A 227 -8.48 -4.64 24.03
C ALA A 227 -7.66 -5.19 25.23
N GLY A 228 -7.75 -6.49 25.51
CA GLY A 228 -7.11 -7.12 26.68
C GLY A 228 -5.58 -7.10 26.71
N PHE A 229 -4.92 -6.87 25.56
CA PHE A 229 -3.44 -6.86 25.48
C PHE A 229 -2.80 -5.49 25.73
N SER A 230 -3.41 -4.41 25.22
CA SER A 230 -2.83 -3.04 25.26
C SER A 230 -3.84 -1.93 25.59
N GLY A 231 -5.10 -2.29 25.85
CA GLY A 231 -6.14 -1.36 26.23
C GLY A 231 -5.94 -0.88 27.68
N ARG A 232 -6.27 0.39 27.94
CA ARG A 232 -6.14 0.96 29.30
C ARG A 232 -7.33 0.62 30.20
N MET A 233 -8.45 0.18 29.62
CA MET A 233 -9.67 -0.19 30.34
C MET A 233 -10.48 -1.23 29.54
N PRO A 234 -9.97 -2.47 29.39
CA PRO A 234 -10.72 -3.54 28.73
C PRO A 234 -11.86 -4.05 29.63
N CYS A 235 -12.97 -4.44 29.02
CA CYS A 235 -14.08 -5.18 29.65
C CYS A 235 -14.58 -6.23 28.65
N ALA A 236 -14.08 -7.46 28.82
CA ALA A 236 -14.38 -8.58 27.94
C ALA A 236 -15.87 -8.92 27.96
N GLU A 237 -16.52 -8.82 29.12
CA GLU A 237 -17.94 -9.09 29.31
C GLU A 237 -18.83 -8.14 28.49
N LEU A 238 -18.42 -6.87 28.41
CA LEU A 238 -19.10 -5.87 27.58
C LEU A 238 -18.91 -6.18 26.09
N ALA A 239 -17.68 -6.50 25.67
CA ALA A 239 -17.39 -6.87 24.30
C ALA A 239 -18.17 -8.12 23.85
N ASP A 240 -18.15 -9.17 24.66
CA ASP A 240 -18.87 -10.42 24.40
C ASP A 240 -20.37 -10.20 24.34
N SER A 241 -20.92 -9.35 25.23
CA SER A 241 -22.35 -8.99 25.20
C SER A 241 -22.73 -8.30 23.89
N ILE A 242 -21.89 -7.38 23.39
CA ILE A 242 -22.12 -6.67 22.12
C ILE A 242 -22.09 -7.65 20.94
N VAL A 243 -21.08 -8.53 20.88
CA VAL A 243 -20.95 -9.54 19.81
C VAL A 243 -22.11 -10.52 19.83
N GLN A 244 -22.49 -11.00 21.02
CA GLN A 244 -23.60 -11.94 21.18
C GLN A 244 -24.95 -11.31 20.81
N CYS A 245 -25.18 -10.03 21.15
CA CYS A 245 -26.35 -9.28 20.71
C CYS A 245 -26.39 -9.14 19.17
N GLY A 246 -25.25 -8.81 18.54
CA GLY A 246 -25.14 -8.73 17.09
C GLY A 246 -25.44 -10.07 16.41
N ARG A 247 -24.81 -11.15 16.89
CA ARG A 247 -25.03 -12.52 16.38
C ARG A 247 -26.47 -12.98 16.54
N SER A 248 -27.07 -12.77 17.72
CA SER A 248 -28.47 -13.15 17.96
C SER A 248 -29.43 -12.38 17.06
N THR A 249 -29.15 -11.10 16.80
CA THR A 249 -29.93 -10.27 15.88
C THR A 249 -29.85 -10.80 14.45
N LEU A 250 -28.65 -11.17 13.98
CA LEU A 250 -28.43 -11.77 12.67
C LEU A 250 -29.15 -13.13 12.55
N GLU A 251 -29.00 -14.02 13.53
CA GLU A 251 -29.64 -15.35 13.53
C GLU A 251 -31.18 -15.25 13.53
N LYS A 252 -31.75 -14.30 14.28
CA LYS A 252 -33.19 -14.01 14.24
C LYS A 252 -33.64 -13.50 12.89
N ALA A 253 -32.88 -12.61 12.26
CA ALA A 253 -33.16 -12.12 10.91
C ALA A 253 -33.11 -13.27 9.88
N ILE A 254 -32.10 -14.15 9.96
CA ILE A 254 -31.99 -15.35 9.10
C ILE A 254 -33.21 -16.24 9.26
N SER A 255 -33.57 -16.57 10.51
CA SER A 255 -34.72 -17.42 10.81
C SER A 255 -36.01 -16.81 10.27
N PHE A 256 -36.22 -15.51 10.48
CA PHE A 256 -37.39 -14.78 10.01
C PHE A 256 -37.50 -14.78 8.48
N VAL A 257 -36.40 -14.51 7.76
CA VAL A 257 -36.40 -14.51 6.28
C VAL A 257 -36.69 -15.91 5.74
N ASN A 258 -36.08 -16.94 6.32
CA ASN A 258 -36.25 -18.32 5.86
C ASN A 258 -37.66 -18.89 6.17
N ALA A 259 -38.30 -18.43 7.25
CA ALA A 259 -39.63 -18.87 7.66
C ALA A 259 -40.78 -18.13 6.93
N HIS A 260 -40.48 -17.05 6.18
CA HIS A 260 -41.52 -16.22 5.57
C HIS A 260 -41.98 -16.78 4.21
N ASP A 261 -43.12 -17.47 4.20
CA ASP A 261 -43.65 -18.18 3.03
C ASP A 261 -43.94 -17.28 1.81
N LYS A 262 -44.31 -16.01 2.05
CA LYS A 262 -44.66 -15.05 0.98
C LYS A 262 -43.48 -14.71 0.08
N TRP A 263 -42.28 -14.60 0.65
CA TRP A 263 -41.09 -14.17 -0.09
C TRP A 263 -40.44 -15.34 -0.86
N LYS A 264 -40.65 -16.59 -0.40
CA LYS A 264 -39.96 -17.79 -0.93
C LYS A 264 -38.45 -17.58 -1.03
N ALA A 265 -37.89 -16.95 -0.01
CA ALA A 265 -36.51 -16.52 0.06
C ALA A 265 -35.68 -17.53 0.88
N LYS A 266 -34.39 -17.67 0.57
CA LYS A 266 -33.47 -18.48 1.38
C LYS A 266 -32.16 -17.74 1.60
N VAL A 267 -31.75 -17.58 2.85
CA VAL A 267 -30.41 -17.06 3.17
C VAL A 267 -29.38 -18.14 2.84
N ILE A 268 -28.42 -17.82 1.97
CA ILE A 268 -27.37 -18.74 1.48
C ILE A 268 -25.99 -18.44 2.06
N TYR A 269 -25.79 -17.21 2.53
CA TYR A 269 -24.55 -16.78 3.15
C TYR A 269 -24.85 -15.65 4.13
N GLY A 270 -24.07 -15.57 5.19
CA GLY A 270 -24.10 -14.48 6.15
C GLY A 270 -22.70 -14.26 6.67
N ASP A 271 -22.27 -13.01 6.69
CA ASP A 271 -20.98 -12.61 7.23
C ASP A 271 -21.20 -11.43 8.16
N THR A 272 -21.04 -11.68 9.46
CA THR A 272 -21.04 -10.69 10.54
C THR A 272 -22.27 -9.77 10.62
N ASP A 273 -22.41 -8.81 9.70
CA ASP A 273 -23.50 -7.83 9.57
C ASP A 273 -24.30 -7.95 8.26
N SER A 274 -23.83 -8.77 7.31
CA SER A 274 -24.44 -8.96 5.99
C SER A 274 -25.18 -10.30 5.84
N LEU A 275 -26.28 -10.28 5.07
CA LEU A 275 -27.15 -11.41 4.74
C LEU A 275 -27.31 -11.51 3.22
N PHE A 276 -27.06 -12.69 2.66
CA PHE A 276 -27.20 -12.97 1.24
C PHE A 276 -28.43 -13.84 1.03
N VAL A 277 -29.48 -13.23 0.49
CA VAL A 277 -30.81 -13.82 0.34
C VAL A 277 -31.03 -14.22 -1.11
N LEU A 278 -31.09 -15.52 -1.37
CA LEU A 278 -31.40 -16.09 -2.67
C LEU A 278 -32.90 -16.02 -2.94
N LEU A 279 -33.27 -15.40 -4.06
CA LEU A 279 -34.65 -15.30 -4.54
C LEU A 279 -34.81 -16.09 -5.85
N LYS A 280 -35.09 -17.39 -5.73
CA LYS A 280 -35.19 -18.29 -6.89
C LYS A 280 -36.29 -17.88 -7.86
N GLY A 281 -35.96 -17.78 -9.15
CA GLY A 281 -36.92 -17.52 -10.22
C GLY A 281 -37.57 -16.13 -10.18
N ARG A 282 -36.97 -15.15 -9.48
CA ARG A 282 -37.44 -13.75 -9.45
C ARG A 282 -36.68 -12.88 -10.44
N THR A 283 -37.32 -11.81 -10.92
CA THR A 283 -36.65 -10.78 -11.73
C THR A 283 -35.88 -9.80 -10.83
N VAL A 284 -34.85 -9.13 -11.38
CA VAL A 284 -34.05 -8.13 -10.63
C VAL A 284 -34.94 -7.04 -10.01
N LYS A 285 -35.94 -6.53 -10.74
CA LYS A 285 -36.86 -5.50 -10.25
C LYS A 285 -37.72 -5.99 -9.08
N GLU A 286 -38.20 -7.23 -9.14
CA GLU A 286 -38.93 -7.84 -8.04
C GLU A 286 -38.01 -8.12 -6.84
N SER A 287 -36.76 -8.51 -7.09
CA SER A 287 -35.76 -8.74 -6.06
C SER A 287 -35.47 -7.47 -5.26
N PHE A 288 -35.37 -6.30 -5.90
CA PHE A 288 -35.25 -5.03 -5.17
C PHE A 288 -36.48 -4.71 -4.32
N ARG A 289 -37.70 -4.96 -4.83
CA ARG A 289 -38.93 -4.76 -4.05
C ARG A 289 -38.98 -5.68 -2.83
N ILE A 290 -38.73 -6.97 -3.02
CA ILE A 290 -38.71 -7.97 -1.95
C ILE A 290 -37.58 -7.67 -0.97
N GLY A 291 -36.41 -7.27 -1.44
CA GLY A 291 -35.28 -6.85 -0.60
C GLY A 291 -35.65 -5.69 0.32
N ASN A 292 -36.32 -4.65 -0.21
CA ASN A 292 -36.79 -3.51 0.58
C ASN A 292 -37.90 -3.90 1.58
N GLU A 293 -38.81 -4.81 1.20
CA GLU A 293 -39.82 -5.37 2.12
C GLU A 293 -39.15 -6.12 3.28
N ILE A 294 -38.17 -6.98 2.97
CA ILE A 294 -37.40 -7.73 3.97
C ILE A 294 -36.64 -6.77 4.88
N ALA A 295 -35.95 -5.78 4.31
CA ALA A 295 -35.19 -4.79 5.07
C ALA A 295 -36.09 -3.99 6.03
N SER A 296 -37.25 -3.56 5.55
CA SER A 296 -38.24 -2.83 6.36
C SER A 296 -38.81 -3.69 7.48
N ALA A 297 -39.12 -4.96 7.20
CA ALA A 297 -39.65 -5.89 8.20
C ALA A 297 -38.60 -6.22 9.27
N ILE A 298 -37.35 -6.49 8.89
CA ILE A 298 -36.25 -6.74 9.83
C ILE A 298 -35.98 -5.49 10.68
N THR A 299 -35.97 -4.30 10.08
CA THR A 299 -35.80 -3.05 10.81
C THR A 299 -36.92 -2.85 11.84
N ALA A 300 -38.17 -3.14 11.48
CA ALA A 300 -39.32 -2.98 12.38
C ALA A 300 -39.33 -3.96 13.57
N MET A 301 -38.72 -5.14 13.41
CA MET A 301 -38.58 -6.12 14.50
C MET A 301 -37.47 -5.77 15.50
N ASN A 302 -36.58 -4.84 15.14
CA ASN A 302 -35.41 -4.50 15.92
C ASN A 302 -35.58 -3.14 16.63
N PRO A 303 -34.80 -2.87 17.69
CA PRO A 303 -34.79 -1.57 18.34
C PRO A 303 -34.49 -0.44 17.34
N LYS A 304 -35.02 0.76 17.58
CA LYS A 304 -34.98 1.89 16.63
C LYS A 304 -33.60 2.26 16.06
N ALA A 305 -32.50 1.84 16.69
CA ALA A 305 -31.14 2.17 16.26
C ALA A 305 -30.53 1.17 15.25
N SER A 306 -31.13 0.00 15.02
CA SER A 306 -30.64 -1.01 14.07
C SER A 306 -31.42 -0.97 12.76
N HIS A 307 -30.83 -0.32 11.76
CA HIS A 307 -31.33 -0.25 10.41
C HIS A 307 -30.56 -1.23 9.50
N ILE A 308 -31.29 -1.94 8.65
CA ILE A 308 -30.73 -2.81 7.60
C ILE A 308 -31.09 -2.25 6.23
N GLU A 309 -30.12 -2.20 5.31
CA GLU A 309 -30.31 -1.69 3.95
C GLU A 309 -29.69 -2.63 2.91
N ASN A 310 -30.02 -2.43 1.62
CA ASN A 310 -29.36 -3.18 0.55
C ASN A 310 -27.88 -2.77 0.47
N GLY A 311 -26.98 -3.74 0.58
CA GLY A 311 -25.54 -3.54 0.54
C GLY A 311 -24.93 -3.84 -0.84
N GLU A 312 -23.82 -3.19 -1.16
CA GLU A 312 -22.93 -3.55 -2.26
C GLU A 312 -21.64 -4.16 -1.69
N SER A 313 -21.59 -5.50 -1.59
CA SER A 313 -20.42 -6.18 -0.99
C SER A 313 -19.87 -7.25 -1.93
N ILE A 314 -18.86 -6.90 -2.73
CA ILE A 314 -17.94 -7.89 -3.32
C ILE A 314 -16.51 -7.38 -3.19
N GLU A 315 -15.79 -7.85 -2.17
CA GLU A 315 -14.34 -7.61 -2.06
C GLU A 315 -13.57 -8.54 -3.01
N THR A 316 -13.49 -8.17 -4.29
CA THR A 316 -12.75 -8.94 -5.31
C THR A 316 -11.25 -8.65 -5.32
N VAL A 317 -10.77 -7.64 -4.60
CA VAL A 317 -9.43 -7.09 -4.82
C VAL A 317 -8.49 -7.39 -3.66
N ARG A 318 -7.98 -8.63 -3.62
CA ARG A 318 -6.83 -8.97 -2.77
C ARG A 318 -5.53 -8.47 -3.43
N ARG A 319 -4.78 -7.64 -2.71
CA ARG A 319 -3.48 -7.07 -3.16
C ARG A 319 -2.30 -8.05 -3.11
N ASP A 320 -2.54 -9.28 -2.65
CA ASP A 320 -1.49 -10.31 -2.53
C ASP A 320 -1.23 -11.08 -3.82
N THR A 321 -2.05 -10.84 -4.85
CA THR A 321 -1.94 -11.46 -6.17
C THR A 321 -1.33 -10.49 -7.19
N CYS A 322 -0.74 -11.01 -8.26
CA CYS A 322 -0.23 -10.16 -9.33
C CYS A 322 -1.37 -9.63 -10.23
N GLY A 323 -1.15 -8.50 -10.89
CA GLY A 323 -2.14 -7.85 -11.76
C GLY A 323 -2.66 -8.76 -12.88
N ALA A 324 -1.83 -9.68 -13.39
CA ALA A 324 -2.22 -10.63 -14.42
C ALA A 324 -3.33 -11.57 -13.93
N VAL A 325 -3.24 -12.07 -12.70
CA VAL A 325 -4.25 -12.94 -12.11
C VAL A 325 -5.53 -12.15 -11.85
N ALA A 326 -5.42 -10.97 -11.24
CA ALA A 326 -6.59 -10.13 -10.96
C ALA A 326 -7.36 -9.77 -12.25
N LYS A 327 -6.67 -9.26 -13.27
CA LYS A 327 -7.27 -8.91 -14.58
C LYS A 327 -7.88 -10.11 -15.29
N THR A 328 -7.18 -11.25 -15.28
CA THR A 328 -7.67 -12.49 -15.91
C THR A 328 -8.90 -13.00 -15.20
N LEU A 329 -8.91 -13.00 -13.86
CA LEU A 329 -10.04 -13.42 -13.06
C LEU A 329 -11.25 -12.49 -13.29
N GLU A 330 -11.05 -11.17 -13.18
CA GLU A 330 -12.10 -10.17 -13.40
C GLU A 330 -12.73 -10.33 -14.80
N THR A 331 -11.90 -10.44 -15.84
CA THR A 331 -12.38 -10.58 -17.22
C THR A 331 -13.04 -11.94 -17.46
N SER A 332 -12.54 -13.01 -16.83
CA SER A 332 -13.15 -14.34 -16.92
C SER A 332 -14.52 -14.37 -16.25
N LEU A 333 -14.64 -13.76 -15.06
CA LEU A 333 -15.91 -13.60 -14.35
C LEU A 333 -16.87 -12.74 -15.17
N ARG A 334 -16.40 -11.62 -15.74
CA ARG A 334 -17.19 -10.78 -16.64
C ARG A 334 -17.74 -11.59 -17.81
N HIS A 335 -16.89 -12.32 -18.54
CA HIS A 335 -17.33 -13.18 -19.64
C HIS A 335 -18.32 -14.26 -19.19
N PHE A 336 -18.07 -14.88 -18.04
CA PHE A 336 -18.95 -15.90 -17.47
C PHE A 336 -20.33 -15.34 -17.13
N PHE A 337 -20.41 -14.19 -16.46
CA PHE A 337 -21.68 -13.60 -16.04
C PHE A 337 -22.44 -12.91 -17.19
N GLU A 338 -21.75 -12.26 -18.13
CA GLU A 338 -22.40 -11.59 -19.27
C GLU A 338 -22.94 -12.57 -20.29
N HIS A 339 -22.19 -13.63 -20.60
CA HIS A 339 -22.52 -14.53 -21.71
C HIS A 339 -23.04 -15.89 -21.25
N GLN A 340 -22.83 -16.25 -19.98
CA GLN A 340 -23.16 -17.57 -19.41
C GLN A 340 -22.56 -18.75 -20.22
N ASP A 341 -21.50 -18.49 -20.98
CA ASP A 341 -20.86 -19.44 -21.88
C ASP A 341 -19.43 -19.73 -21.44
N ILE A 342 -19.22 -20.94 -20.93
CA ILE A 342 -17.93 -21.45 -20.48
C ILE A 342 -16.94 -21.56 -21.65
N SER A 343 -17.41 -21.74 -22.88
CA SER A 343 -16.57 -21.86 -24.08
C SER A 343 -15.83 -20.55 -24.35
N LYS A 344 -16.50 -19.40 -24.16
CA LYS A 344 -15.87 -18.07 -24.29
C LYS A 344 -14.80 -17.84 -23.23
N VAL A 345 -15.07 -18.25 -21.99
CA VAL A 345 -14.10 -18.18 -20.89
C VAL A 345 -12.89 -19.07 -21.20
N LYS A 346 -13.11 -20.31 -21.64
CA LYS A 346 -12.05 -21.24 -22.05
C LYS A 346 -11.21 -20.66 -23.19
N ALA A 347 -11.84 -20.12 -24.23
CA ALA A 347 -11.14 -19.50 -25.35
C ALA A 347 -10.33 -18.27 -24.90
N TYR A 348 -10.87 -17.45 -23.99
CA TYR A 348 -10.14 -16.33 -23.39
C TYR A 348 -8.93 -16.80 -22.58
N LEU A 349 -9.08 -17.78 -21.69
CA LEU A 349 -8.00 -18.33 -20.88
C LEU A 349 -6.91 -18.96 -21.74
N GLN A 350 -7.28 -19.77 -22.74
CA GLN A 350 -6.34 -20.36 -23.68
C GLN A 350 -5.55 -19.26 -24.41
N ARG A 351 -6.21 -18.19 -24.88
CA ARG A 351 -5.50 -17.04 -25.48
C ARG A 351 -4.55 -16.37 -24.49
N GLN A 352 -4.94 -16.16 -23.23
CA GLN A 352 -4.03 -15.56 -22.23
C GLN A 352 -2.84 -16.48 -21.95
N TRP A 353 -3.04 -17.79 -21.78
CA TRP A 353 -1.95 -18.74 -21.59
C TRP A 353 -1.02 -18.79 -22.80
N THR A 354 -1.53 -18.78 -24.03
CA THR A 354 -0.70 -18.68 -25.23
C THR A 354 0.10 -17.37 -25.25
N ARG A 355 -0.48 -16.25 -24.82
CA ARG A 355 0.25 -14.98 -24.70
C ARG A 355 1.34 -15.03 -23.64
N ILE A 356 1.08 -15.67 -22.50
CA ILE A 356 2.07 -15.85 -21.42
C ILE A 356 3.22 -16.74 -21.91
N LEU A 357 2.91 -17.90 -22.48
CA LEU A 357 3.90 -18.84 -23.02
C LEU A 357 4.70 -18.27 -24.19
N SER A 358 4.12 -17.33 -24.95
CA SER A 358 4.82 -16.63 -26.04
C SER A 358 5.46 -15.30 -25.61
N ALA A 359 5.52 -15.00 -24.30
CA ALA A 359 6.07 -13.78 -23.73
C ALA A 359 5.43 -12.46 -24.28
N ARG A 360 4.20 -12.53 -24.80
CA ARG A 360 3.42 -11.40 -25.33
C ARG A 360 2.54 -10.75 -24.25
N VAL A 361 3.12 -10.56 -23.07
CA VAL A 361 2.50 -9.95 -21.90
C VAL A 361 3.38 -8.82 -21.35
N SER A 362 2.78 -7.94 -20.55
CA SER A 362 3.53 -6.87 -19.90
C SER A 362 4.09 -7.37 -18.57
N LEU A 363 5.37 -7.13 -18.31
CA LEU A 363 6.03 -7.57 -17.07
C LEU A 363 5.44 -6.91 -15.82
N GLN A 364 4.89 -5.69 -15.95
CA GLN A 364 4.25 -4.97 -14.85
C GLN A 364 3.11 -5.78 -14.20
N ASP A 365 2.38 -6.55 -15.01
CA ASP A 365 1.25 -7.34 -14.52
C ASP A 365 1.68 -8.56 -13.69
N PHE A 366 2.96 -8.95 -13.74
CA PHE A 366 3.52 -10.07 -13.00
C PHE A 366 4.29 -9.65 -11.73
N VAL A 367 4.24 -8.36 -11.39
CA VAL A 367 4.87 -7.82 -10.18
C VAL A 367 3.99 -8.12 -8.97
N PHE A 368 4.61 -8.70 -7.95
CA PHE A 368 4.03 -8.83 -6.62
C PHE A 368 4.56 -7.70 -5.74
N ALA A 369 3.74 -7.18 -4.83
CA ALA A 369 4.18 -6.17 -3.87
C ALA A 369 3.62 -6.50 -2.49
N LYS A 370 4.50 -6.81 -1.54
CA LYS A 370 4.11 -7.16 -0.16
C LYS A 370 4.79 -6.27 0.87
N GLU A 371 4.08 -6.01 1.96
CA GLU A 371 4.57 -5.20 3.08
C GLU A 371 5.71 -5.92 3.81
N VAL A 372 6.78 -5.17 4.09
CA VAL A 372 7.95 -5.68 4.81
C VAL A 372 8.09 -4.96 6.15
N ARG A 373 8.19 -5.73 7.23
CA ARG A 373 8.34 -5.24 8.61
C ARG A 373 9.63 -5.82 9.21
N LEU A 374 10.77 -5.32 8.73
CA LEU A 374 12.08 -5.75 9.26
C LEU A 374 12.14 -5.52 10.78
N GLY A 375 12.83 -6.41 11.50
CA GLY A 375 12.88 -6.41 12.96
C GLY A 375 11.75 -7.18 13.67
N THR A 376 10.60 -7.42 13.02
CA THR A 376 9.46 -8.12 13.64
C THR A 376 9.40 -9.63 13.37
N TYR A 377 10.23 -10.13 12.46
CA TYR A 377 10.21 -11.53 12.04
C TYR A 377 10.95 -12.43 13.05
N CYS A 378 10.34 -13.56 13.46
CA CYS A 378 10.96 -14.49 14.40
C CYS A 378 12.27 -15.09 13.87
N THR A 379 13.30 -15.14 14.73
CA THR A 379 14.67 -15.59 14.41
C THR A 379 14.94 -17.08 14.67
N ARG A 380 13.92 -17.88 15.05
CA ARG A 380 14.11 -19.30 15.38
C ARG A 380 14.11 -20.20 14.13
N GLY A 381 15.30 -20.66 13.73
CA GLY A 381 15.53 -21.76 12.76
C GLY A 381 15.90 -21.31 11.34
N ALA A 382 16.40 -22.24 10.52
CA ALA A 382 16.88 -22.04 9.14
C ALA A 382 15.81 -21.55 8.12
N LEU A 383 14.62 -21.22 8.60
CA LEU A 383 13.54 -20.52 7.91
C LEU A 383 13.61 -19.02 8.22
N HIS A 384 14.80 -18.44 8.02
CA HIS A 384 15.16 -17.09 8.47
C HIS A 384 14.30 -15.98 7.85
N LEU A 385 13.58 -16.22 6.75
CA LEU A 385 12.59 -15.30 6.19
C LEU A 385 11.53 -16.07 5.39
N SER A 386 10.41 -16.42 6.02
CA SER A 386 9.24 -16.99 5.33
C SER A 386 8.54 -15.99 4.40
N HIS A 387 8.95 -14.71 4.42
CA HIS A 387 8.35 -13.65 3.61
C HIS A 387 9.26 -13.24 2.43
N LEU A 388 8.83 -13.58 1.20
CA LEU A 388 9.60 -13.35 -0.04
C LEU A 388 10.08 -11.90 -0.21
N ALA A 389 9.22 -10.93 0.12
CA ALA A 389 9.53 -9.51 0.00
C ALA A 389 10.60 -9.05 1.00
N ALA A 390 10.61 -9.60 2.21
CA ALA A 390 11.61 -9.24 3.21
C ALA A 390 13.00 -9.74 2.80
N ILE A 391 13.09 -10.86 2.08
CA ILE A 391 14.37 -11.37 1.54
C ILE A 391 14.89 -10.50 0.43
N VAL A 392 13.99 -10.08 -0.46
CA VAL A 392 14.32 -9.13 -1.52
C VAL A 392 14.89 -7.86 -0.90
N ALA A 393 14.26 -7.35 0.17
CA ALA A 393 14.77 -6.21 0.93
C ALA A 393 16.13 -6.48 1.58
N THR A 394 16.30 -7.55 2.35
CA THR A 394 17.58 -7.89 2.99
C THR A 394 18.70 -8.09 1.96
N LYS A 395 18.41 -8.65 0.80
CA LYS A 395 19.36 -8.76 -0.32
C LYS A 395 19.73 -7.41 -0.90
N ALA A 396 18.77 -6.51 -1.06
CA ALA A 396 19.03 -5.15 -1.47
C ALA A 396 19.92 -4.42 -0.45
N MET A 397 19.67 -4.61 0.85
CA MET A 397 20.43 -4.05 1.98
C MET A 397 21.86 -4.56 2.09
N ARG A 398 22.07 -5.87 1.99
CA ARG A 398 23.43 -6.47 1.97
C ARG A 398 24.30 -5.84 0.91
N ALA A 399 23.64 -5.46 -0.15
CA ALA A 399 24.28 -4.90 -1.27
C ALA A 399 24.48 -3.38 -0.98
N ASP A 400 23.43 -2.63 -0.60
CA ASP A 400 23.40 -1.17 -0.30
C ASP A 400 22.78 -1.04 1.07
N PRO A 401 23.57 -0.76 2.10
CA PRO A 401 23.02 -0.51 3.42
C PRO A 401 21.93 0.57 3.41
N LYS A 402 21.96 1.54 2.46
CA LYS A 402 20.95 2.60 2.31
C LYS A 402 19.65 2.16 1.63
N ALA A 403 19.58 0.95 1.08
CA ALA A 403 18.36 0.39 0.50
C ALA A 403 17.46 -0.30 1.54
N GLU A 404 17.63 0.06 2.82
CA GLU A 404 16.76 -0.39 3.88
C GLU A 404 15.33 0.11 3.63
N PRO A 405 14.33 -0.79 3.57
CA PRO A 405 12.95 -0.39 3.37
C PRO A 405 12.39 0.28 4.62
N CYS A 406 11.49 1.24 4.42
CA CYS A 406 10.73 1.81 5.51
C CYS A 406 9.78 0.77 6.14
N TYR A 407 9.43 0.95 7.42
CA TYR A 407 8.53 0.03 8.11
C TYR A 407 7.18 -0.11 7.39
N ALA A 408 6.84 -1.37 7.06
CA ALA A 408 5.65 -1.76 6.32
C ALA A 408 5.54 -1.16 4.89
N GLU A 409 6.68 -0.80 4.30
CA GLU A 409 6.79 -0.48 2.87
C GLU A 409 6.47 -1.72 2.01
N ARG A 410 5.81 -1.51 0.87
CA ARG A 410 5.51 -2.57 -0.09
C ARG A 410 6.66 -2.75 -1.07
N ILE A 411 7.38 -3.86 -0.94
CA ILE A 411 8.55 -4.16 -1.77
C ILE A 411 8.13 -4.96 -3.01
N PRO A 412 8.36 -4.43 -4.23
CA PRO A 412 8.01 -5.11 -5.45
C PRO A 412 9.04 -6.18 -5.81
N TYR A 413 8.54 -7.35 -6.22
CA TYR A 413 9.36 -8.46 -6.66
C TYR A 413 8.68 -9.26 -7.77
N VAL A 414 9.49 -9.99 -8.54
CA VAL A 414 9.01 -10.93 -9.56
C VAL A 414 9.56 -12.31 -9.29
N VAL A 415 8.90 -13.31 -9.87
CA VAL A 415 9.33 -14.72 -9.82
C VAL A 415 9.87 -15.11 -11.19
N ILE A 416 11.11 -15.60 -11.24
CA ILE A 416 11.80 -16.05 -12.44
C ILE A 416 11.70 -17.58 -12.59
N HIS A 417 12.12 -18.09 -13.74
CA HIS A 417 12.28 -19.52 -13.94
C HIS A 417 13.56 -20.00 -13.25
N GLY A 418 13.51 -21.19 -12.65
CA GLY A 418 14.65 -21.87 -12.04
C GLY A 418 14.74 -23.32 -12.48
N GLU A 419 15.86 -23.94 -12.14
CA GLU A 419 16.08 -25.37 -12.37
C GLU A 419 14.99 -26.23 -11.70
N PRO A 420 14.67 -27.42 -12.23
CA PRO A 420 13.73 -28.33 -11.60
C PRO A 420 14.13 -28.63 -10.14
N GLY A 421 13.20 -28.46 -9.20
CA GLY A 421 13.46 -28.60 -7.76
C GLY A 421 14.03 -27.34 -7.09
N ALA A 422 14.36 -26.30 -7.86
CA ALA A 422 14.76 -25.02 -7.29
C ALA A 422 13.63 -24.42 -6.47
N ARG A 423 13.99 -23.92 -5.31
CA ARG A 423 13.02 -23.50 -4.34
C ARG A 423 12.56 -22.13 -4.80
N LEU A 424 11.26 -21.91 -4.95
CA LEU A 424 10.70 -20.69 -5.57
C LEU A 424 11.30 -19.36 -5.00
N ILE A 425 11.91 -19.30 -3.80
CA ILE A 425 12.43 -18.05 -3.17
C ILE A 425 13.66 -17.70 -3.95
N ASP A 426 14.36 -18.73 -4.42
CA ASP A 426 15.50 -18.75 -5.31
C ASP A 426 15.21 -18.10 -6.62
N MET A 427 13.93 -18.04 -6.92
CA MET A 427 13.42 -17.44 -8.11
C MET A 427 12.85 -16.06 -7.86
N VAL A 428 13.02 -15.46 -6.68
CA VAL A 428 12.55 -14.10 -6.45
C VAL A 428 13.65 -13.09 -6.77
N ARG A 429 13.34 -12.07 -7.57
CA ARG A 429 14.28 -10.98 -7.91
C ARG A 429 13.69 -9.62 -7.58
N VAL A 430 14.57 -8.68 -7.21
CA VAL A 430 14.23 -7.26 -7.10
C VAL A 430 13.80 -6.77 -8.47
N PHE A 431 12.60 -6.23 -8.56
CA PHE A 431 12.01 -5.83 -9.83
C PHE A 431 12.85 -4.82 -10.62
N GLY A 432 13.55 -3.91 -9.91
CA GLY A 432 14.40 -2.89 -10.51
C GLY A 432 15.71 -3.36 -11.15
N LEU A 433 16.11 -4.63 -10.95
CA LEU A 433 17.34 -5.24 -11.51
C LEU A 433 17.07 -6.11 -12.74
N VAL A 434 15.82 -6.57 -12.93
CA VAL A 434 15.43 -7.44 -14.06
C VAL A 434 15.55 -6.74 -15.42
N GLY A 435 15.57 -5.41 -15.42
CA GLY A 435 15.78 -4.58 -16.62
C GLY A 435 17.17 -4.69 -17.26
N ALA A 436 18.19 -5.14 -16.51
CA ALA A 436 19.54 -5.35 -17.04
C ALA A 436 19.75 -6.78 -17.56
N ASP A 437 19.09 -7.77 -16.96
CA ASP A 437 19.25 -9.20 -17.29
C ASP A 437 18.22 -9.73 -18.31
N LEU A 438 17.30 -8.88 -18.79
CA LEU A 438 16.36 -9.19 -19.87
C LEU A 438 17.04 -9.66 -21.17
N ILE A 439 18.34 -9.37 -21.33
CA ILE A 439 19.16 -9.79 -22.48
C ILE A 439 19.41 -11.31 -22.50
N GLN A 440 19.33 -12.01 -21.36
CA GLN A 440 19.56 -13.47 -21.32
C GLN A 440 18.30 -14.34 -21.51
N TRP A 441 17.11 -13.74 -21.58
CA TRP A 441 15.83 -14.47 -21.70
C TRP A 441 15.54 -15.03 -23.10
N HIS A 442 16.38 -14.72 -24.09
CA HIS A 442 16.34 -15.32 -25.42
C HIS A 442 17.69 -15.94 -25.76
N GLN A 443 17.86 -17.22 -25.42
CA GLN A 443 18.48 -18.13 -26.37
C GLN A 443 17.34 -18.69 -27.22
N PRO A 444 17.09 -18.18 -28.44
CA PRO A 444 16.27 -18.92 -29.37
C PRO A 444 16.99 -20.25 -29.59
N ILE A 445 16.30 -21.36 -29.35
CA ILE A 445 16.67 -22.60 -30.03
C ILE A 445 16.47 -22.29 -31.51
N TYR A 446 17.53 -21.87 -32.20
CA TYR A 446 17.57 -21.87 -33.64
C TYR A 446 17.53 -23.34 -34.06
N ALA A 447 16.33 -23.88 -34.20
CA ALA A 447 16.13 -25.01 -35.06
C ALA A 447 16.42 -24.51 -36.48
N ILE A 448 17.66 -24.69 -36.93
CA ILE A 448 18.04 -24.57 -38.33
C ILE A 448 17.39 -25.77 -39.04
N ASN A 449 16.08 -25.67 -39.25
CA ASN A 449 15.44 -26.40 -40.34
C ASN A 449 15.60 -25.49 -41.56
N VAL A 450 16.44 -25.93 -42.49
CA VAL A 450 16.69 -25.31 -43.80
C VAL A 450 15.34 -24.95 -44.44
N CYS A 451 14.99 -23.67 -44.39
CA CYS A 451 13.72 -23.18 -44.87
C CYS A 451 13.83 -22.99 -46.39
N LYS A 452 13.21 -23.85 -47.19
CA LYS A 452 13.25 -23.83 -48.66
C LYS A 452 12.63 -22.58 -49.32
N ARG A 453 12.29 -21.53 -48.57
CA ARG A 453 11.64 -20.28 -49.02
C ARG A 453 12.27 -19.04 -48.36
N GLU A 454 13.51 -18.74 -48.74
CA GLU A 454 14.32 -17.64 -48.18
C GLU A 454 13.68 -16.25 -48.38
N ALA A 455 13.09 -15.97 -49.56
CA ALA A 455 12.49 -14.67 -49.86
C ALA A 455 11.27 -14.34 -48.99
N ALA A 456 10.43 -15.34 -48.67
CA ALA A 456 9.26 -15.16 -47.82
C ALA A 456 9.67 -14.95 -46.35
N ALA A 457 10.71 -15.66 -45.89
CA ALA A 457 11.27 -15.47 -44.55
C ALA A 457 11.90 -14.08 -44.40
N ALA A 458 12.69 -13.63 -45.38
CA ALA A 458 13.30 -12.30 -45.39
C ALA A 458 12.24 -11.19 -45.36
N THR A 459 11.20 -11.30 -46.19
CA THR A 459 10.08 -10.34 -46.21
C THR A 459 9.35 -10.30 -44.86
N ALA A 460 9.13 -11.46 -44.24
CA ALA A 460 8.50 -11.54 -42.92
C ALA A 460 9.38 -10.93 -41.81
N VAL A 461 10.70 -11.11 -41.87
CA VAL A 461 11.64 -10.49 -40.92
C VAL A 461 11.65 -8.98 -41.09
N ILE A 462 11.78 -8.46 -42.32
CA ILE A 462 11.74 -7.02 -42.62
C ILE A 462 10.42 -6.38 -42.17
N GLY A 463 9.29 -7.07 -42.41
CA GLY A 463 7.99 -6.59 -41.93
C GLY A 463 7.90 -6.53 -40.41
N ARG A 464 8.49 -7.50 -39.69
CA ARG A 464 8.54 -7.50 -38.22
C ARG A 464 9.49 -6.44 -37.67
N THR A 465 10.68 -6.26 -38.25
CA THR A 465 11.64 -5.24 -37.81
C THR A 465 11.07 -3.84 -38.01
N SER A 466 10.50 -3.55 -39.18
CA SER A 466 9.86 -2.24 -39.44
C SER A 466 8.69 -1.95 -38.49
N LYS A 467 7.93 -2.98 -38.10
CA LYS A 467 6.87 -2.84 -37.10
C LYS A 467 7.44 -2.49 -35.72
N LEU A 468 8.48 -3.20 -35.27
CA LEU A 468 9.14 -2.94 -33.98
C LEU A 468 9.79 -1.55 -33.94
N GLU A 469 10.41 -1.11 -35.04
CA GLU A 469 10.98 0.24 -35.14
C GLU A 469 9.92 1.34 -34.95
N ARG A 470 8.75 1.19 -35.59
CA ARG A 470 7.63 2.12 -35.42
C ARG A 470 7.09 2.10 -33.99
N GLU A 471 6.99 0.92 -33.39
CA GLU A 471 6.58 0.77 -31.98
C GLU A 471 7.58 1.45 -31.03
N MET A 472 8.89 1.26 -31.25
CA MET A 472 9.94 1.91 -30.47
C MET A 472 9.89 3.44 -30.57
N GLN A 473 9.72 3.98 -31.79
CA GLN A 473 9.57 5.42 -32.02
C GLN A 473 8.31 5.98 -31.35
N HIS A 474 7.20 5.24 -31.40
CA HIS A 474 5.95 5.63 -30.75
C HIS A 474 6.09 5.66 -29.23
N LEU A 475 6.69 4.63 -28.61
CA LEU A 475 6.95 4.59 -27.18
C LEU A 475 7.88 5.73 -26.73
N ALA A 476 8.91 6.05 -27.51
CA ALA A 476 9.77 7.20 -27.25
C ALA A 476 9.01 8.53 -27.34
N ALA A 477 8.08 8.68 -28.29
CA ALA A 477 7.21 9.85 -28.41
C ALA A 477 6.30 10.02 -27.18
N ILE A 478 5.75 8.92 -26.65
CA ILE A 478 4.96 8.95 -25.40
C ILE A 478 5.83 9.45 -24.24
N CYS A 479 7.09 9.00 -24.14
CA CYS A 479 8.01 9.46 -23.09
C CYS A 479 8.37 10.94 -23.19
N ARG A 480 8.39 11.53 -24.39
CA ARG A 480 8.58 12.99 -24.57
C ARG A 480 7.43 13.78 -23.96
N HIS A 481 6.20 13.30 -24.11
CA HIS A 481 5.01 14.01 -23.62
C HIS A 481 4.99 14.16 -22.09
N CYS A 482 5.50 13.18 -21.35
CA CYS A 482 5.60 13.24 -19.89
C CYS A 482 6.94 13.80 -19.37
N GLY A 483 7.82 14.30 -20.24
CA GLY A 483 9.14 14.83 -19.86
C GLY A 483 10.15 13.76 -19.42
N GLY A 484 9.93 12.49 -19.77
CA GLY A 484 10.84 11.39 -19.45
C GLY A 484 12.06 11.27 -20.39
N SER A 485 12.13 12.13 -21.40
CA SER A 485 13.21 12.23 -22.39
C SER A 485 13.39 13.69 -22.80
N ASP A 486 14.62 14.11 -23.10
CA ASP A 486 14.86 15.43 -23.66
C ASP A 486 14.24 15.53 -25.06
N TRP A 487 13.96 16.76 -25.51
CA TRP A 487 13.52 17.04 -26.88
C TRP A 487 14.64 16.85 -27.92
N VAL A 488 15.87 16.60 -27.48
CA VAL A 488 17.04 16.33 -28.31
C VAL A 488 17.08 14.83 -28.63
N VAL A 489 16.90 14.47 -29.90
CA VAL A 489 16.73 13.08 -30.40
C VAL A 489 17.91 12.17 -29.99
N GLU A 490 19.10 12.73 -29.79
CA GLU A 490 20.34 11.98 -29.50
C GLU A 490 20.50 11.57 -28.02
N SER A 491 19.79 12.19 -27.06
CA SER A 491 20.05 11.93 -25.63
C SER A 491 19.23 10.79 -25.00
N GLY A 492 18.32 10.18 -25.77
CA GLY A 492 17.54 9.00 -25.38
C GLY A 492 16.56 9.21 -24.20
N VAL A 493 15.73 8.20 -23.94
CA VAL A 493 14.78 8.22 -22.80
C VAL A 493 15.49 7.79 -21.51
N LYS A 494 15.78 8.75 -20.62
CA LYS A 494 16.48 8.55 -19.33
C LYS A 494 15.57 8.13 -18.18
N CYS A 495 14.25 8.27 -18.33
CA CYS A 495 13.28 7.90 -17.29
C CYS A 495 13.35 6.40 -16.93
N THR A 496 13.33 6.10 -15.62
CA THR A 496 13.40 4.77 -15.02
C THR A 496 12.23 4.47 -14.07
N SER A 497 11.09 5.15 -14.25
CA SER A 497 9.93 4.98 -13.38
C SER A 497 9.38 3.56 -13.46
N LEU A 498 9.48 2.82 -12.35
CA LEU A 498 8.98 1.45 -12.26
C LEU A 498 7.44 1.39 -12.14
N ALA A 499 6.78 2.50 -11.81
CA ALA A 499 5.32 2.58 -11.79
C ALA A 499 4.71 2.67 -13.21
N CYS A 500 5.53 2.98 -14.23
CA CYS A 500 5.03 3.25 -15.57
C CYS A 500 5.03 2.01 -16.49
N SER A 501 3.87 1.66 -17.07
CA SER A 501 3.75 0.58 -18.06
C SER A 501 4.66 0.76 -19.29
N VAL A 502 4.77 2.00 -19.79
CA VAL A 502 5.58 2.36 -20.96
C VAL A 502 7.06 2.06 -20.74
N PHE A 503 7.55 2.12 -19.49
CA PHE A 503 8.93 1.77 -19.16
C PHE A 503 9.22 0.30 -19.52
N TYR A 504 8.29 -0.62 -19.24
CA TYR A 504 8.46 -2.05 -19.52
C TYR A 504 8.35 -2.37 -21.00
N GLU A 505 7.34 -1.81 -21.67
CA GLU A 505 7.18 -2.05 -23.10
C GLU A 505 8.37 -1.51 -23.89
N ARG A 506 8.93 -0.36 -23.50
CA ARG A 506 10.15 0.20 -24.12
C ARG A 506 11.41 -0.65 -23.90
N ARG A 507 11.49 -1.39 -22.79
CA ARG A 507 12.62 -2.30 -22.52
C ARG A 507 12.48 -3.63 -23.25
N LYS A 508 11.26 -3.96 -23.68
CA LYS A 508 10.89 -5.21 -24.31
C LYS A 508 10.97 -5.13 -25.84
N VAL A 509 10.46 -4.04 -26.41
CA VAL A 509 10.67 -3.66 -27.82
C VAL A 509 12.13 -3.26 -28.00
#